data_AF-X0T3J9-F1
#
_entry.id   AF-X0T3J9-F1
#
_cell.length_a   1.000
_cell.length_b   1.000
_cell.length_c   1.000
_cell.angle_alpha   90.00
_cell.angle_beta   90.00
_cell.angle_gamma   90.00
#
_symmetry.space_group_name_H-M   'P 1'
#
loop_
_entity.id
_entity.type
_entity.pdbx_description
1 polymer ?
#
loop_
_entity_poly.entity_id
_entity_poly.type
_entity_poly.pdbx_seq_one_letter_code
_entity_poly.pdbx_strand_id
1 'polypeptide(L)'
;MLRWITGAWRRRRLKDEVEENLRAGVGLHRREWLLTGCPISRATLRTLGEEIAAWCAETIAQTRRPYGIDHLAAAIACARPGDAPLASASFGLFRPTDFYRQGGTRDSIFHFVECLDPGALSAEGGQVRFAVALFSWGEVARAMFEKEG
;
A
#
# COMPACT_ATOMS: atom_id res chain seq x y z
N MET A 1 4.46 46.17 10.92
CA MET A 1 5.07 45.08 10.12
C MET A 1 5.23 43.85 11.01
N LEU A 2 4.19 43.02 11.18
CA LEU A 2 4.20 41.79 11.99
C LEU A 2 3.04 40.89 11.53
N ARG A 3 3.28 40.04 10.51
CA ARG A 3 2.25 39.13 9.99
C ARG A 3 2.80 37.81 9.43
N TRP A 4 3.93 37.33 9.96
CA TRP A 4 4.61 36.11 9.47
C TRP A 4 4.82 35.01 10.52
N ILE A 5 4.62 35.28 11.81
CA ILE A 5 4.96 34.32 12.88
C ILE A 5 3.91 33.22 13.05
N THR A 6 2.64 33.46 12.69
CA THR A 6 1.55 32.49 12.87
C THR A 6 1.57 31.33 11.87
N GLY A 7 2.13 31.53 10.67
CA GLY A 7 2.16 30.51 9.61
C GLY A 7 3.20 29.40 9.86
N ALA A 8 4.38 29.76 10.39
CA ALA A 8 5.46 28.79 10.64
C ALA A 8 5.13 27.85 11.80
N TRP A 9 4.48 28.35 12.86
CA TRP A 9 4.04 27.55 14.00
C TRP A 9 2.92 26.56 13.63
N ARG A 10 1.91 27.01 12.86
CA ARG A 10 0.85 26.12 12.36
C ARG A 10 1.39 25.04 11.41
N ARG A 11 2.36 25.36 10.55
CA ARG A 11 2.99 24.37 9.64
C ARG A 11 3.81 23.31 10.38
N ARG A 12 4.51 23.68 11.47
CA ARG A 12 5.24 22.71 12.30
C ARG A 12 4.27 21.75 13.00
N ARG A 13 3.22 22.28 13.63
CA ARG A 13 2.20 21.45 14.30
C ARG A 13 1.51 20.49 13.32
N LEU A 14 1.15 20.95 12.12
CA LEU A 14 0.57 20.10 11.09
C LEU A 14 1.51 18.98 10.66
N LYS A 15 2.80 19.29 10.47
CA LYS A 15 3.82 18.30 10.13
C LYS A 15 3.97 17.25 11.24
N ASP A 16 4.06 17.69 12.49
CA ASP A 16 4.23 16.82 13.65
C ASP A 16 3.02 15.88 13.82
N GLU A 17 1.80 16.39 13.60
CA GLU A 17 0.56 15.60 13.62
C GLU A 17 0.50 14.59 12.46
N VAL A 18 0.95 14.97 11.26
CA VAL A 18 1.09 14.01 10.14
C VAL A 18 2.08 12.90 10.48
N GLU A 19 3.26 13.26 11.01
CA GLU A 19 4.26 12.28 11.40
C GLU A 19 3.77 11.36 12.53
N GLU A 20 3.03 11.87 13.51
CA GLU A 20 2.42 11.06 14.56
C GLU A 20 1.40 10.06 13.98
N ASN A 21 0.51 10.51 13.10
CA ASN A 21 -0.47 9.64 12.44
C ASN A 21 0.21 8.59 11.56
N LEU A 22 1.28 8.95 10.86
CA LEU A 22 2.09 8.00 10.10
C LEU A 22 2.73 6.93 11.00
N ARG A 23 3.32 7.33 12.13
CA ARG A 23 3.88 6.38 13.12
C ARG A 23 2.81 5.50 13.75
N ALA A 24 1.60 6.03 13.95
CA ALA A 24 0.46 5.27 14.45
C ALA A 24 -0.19 4.36 13.40
N GLY A 25 0.28 4.38 12.15
CA GLY A 25 -0.27 3.57 11.06
C GLY A 25 -1.66 4.02 10.58
N VAL A 26 -2.04 5.28 10.84
CA VAL A 26 -3.32 5.81 10.36
C VAL A 26 -3.34 5.84 8.84
N GLY A 27 -4.41 5.31 8.25
CA GLY A 27 -4.55 5.19 6.81
C GLY A 27 -3.78 4.01 6.20
N LEU A 28 -3.01 3.25 6.99
CA LEU A 28 -2.31 2.06 6.52
C LEU A 28 -3.23 0.83 6.61
N HIS A 29 -3.53 0.25 5.46
CA HIS A 29 -4.17 -1.05 5.32
C HIS A 29 -3.11 -2.06 4.91
N ARG A 30 -3.10 -3.23 5.54
CA ARG A 30 -2.17 -4.30 5.21
C ARG A 30 -2.88 -5.64 5.07
N ARG A 31 -2.41 -6.47 4.15
CA ARG A 31 -2.82 -7.86 4.04
C ARG A 31 -1.63 -8.72 3.68
N GLU A 32 -1.65 -9.95 4.17
CA GLU A 32 -0.61 -10.94 3.94
C GLU A 32 -1.22 -12.21 3.33
N TRP A 33 -0.44 -12.84 2.46
CA TRP A 33 -0.72 -14.15 1.89
C TRP A 33 0.49 -15.04 2.14
N LEU A 34 0.24 -16.27 2.56
CA LEU A 34 1.28 -17.27 2.74
C LEU A 34 1.07 -18.36 1.70
N LEU A 35 1.99 -18.46 0.74
CA LEU A 35 1.98 -19.55 -0.21
C LEU A 35 2.66 -20.77 0.43
N THR A 36 1.85 -21.79 0.70
CA THR A 36 2.29 -23.09 1.22
C THR A 36 2.10 -24.13 0.11
N GLY A 37 3.20 -24.71 -0.38
CA GLY A 37 3.18 -25.66 -1.48
C GLY A 37 4.25 -25.33 -2.51
N CYS A 38 5.35 -26.09 -2.47
CA CYS A 38 6.36 -26.08 -3.51
C CYS A 38 6.15 -27.28 -4.45
N PRO A 39 6.30 -27.11 -5.77
CA PRO A 39 6.72 -25.89 -6.45
C PRO A 39 5.59 -24.84 -6.59
N ILE A 40 5.93 -23.56 -6.44
CA ILE A 40 5.02 -22.45 -6.76
C ILE A 40 4.87 -22.41 -8.28
N SER A 41 3.62 -22.45 -8.76
CA SER A 41 3.32 -22.42 -10.19
C SER A 41 3.04 -21.00 -10.69
N ARG A 42 3.19 -20.75 -12.00
CA ARG A 42 2.74 -19.48 -12.61
C ARG A 42 1.23 -19.25 -12.44
N ALA A 43 0.42 -20.31 -12.42
CA ALA A 43 -1.01 -20.20 -12.17
C ALA A 43 -1.28 -19.69 -10.74
N THR A 44 -0.52 -20.18 -9.75
CA THR A 44 -0.59 -19.71 -8.36
C THR A 44 -0.27 -18.21 -8.26
N LEU A 45 0.79 -17.74 -8.94
CA LEU A 45 1.15 -16.32 -8.96
C LEU A 45 0.08 -15.46 -9.64
N ARG A 46 -0.52 -15.96 -10.72
CA ARG A 46 -1.63 -15.26 -11.40
C ARG A 46 -2.82 -15.07 -10.48
N THR A 47 -3.27 -16.15 -9.84
CA THR A 47 -4.38 -16.10 -8.86
C THR A 47 -4.05 -15.16 -7.71
N LEU A 48 -2.82 -15.21 -7.18
CA LEU A 48 -2.39 -14.29 -6.13
C LEU A 48 -2.42 -12.83 -6.61
N GLY A 49 -1.97 -12.54 -7.84
CA GLY A 49 -2.05 -11.21 -8.42
C GLY A 49 -3.49 -10.68 -8.51
N GLU A 50 -4.43 -11.54 -8.91
CA GLU A 50 -5.87 -11.22 -8.95
C GLU A 50 -6.42 -10.93 -7.56
N GLU A 51 -6.08 -11.77 -6.57
CA GLU A 51 -6.50 -11.59 -5.18
C GLU A 51 -5.97 -10.30 -4.56
N ILE A 52 -4.70 -9.98 -4.79
CA ILE A 52 -4.08 -8.74 -4.33
C ILE A 52 -4.78 -7.54 -4.96
N ALA A 53 -4.98 -7.57 -6.29
CA ALA A 53 -5.66 -6.50 -7.01
C ALA A 53 -7.11 -6.31 -6.54
N ALA A 54 -7.83 -7.41 -6.28
CA ALA A 54 -9.19 -7.39 -5.74
C ALA A 54 -9.23 -6.78 -4.34
N TRP A 55 -8.34 -7.22 -3.44
CA TRP A 55 -8.23 -6.65 -2.09
C TRP A 55 -7.92 -5.15 -2.12
N CYS A 56 -7.01 -4.71 -2.99
CA CYS A 56 -6.73 -3.29 -3.18
C CYS A 56 -8.00 -2.54 -3.63
N ALA A 57 -8.75 -3.07 -4.60
CA ALA A 57 -9.99 -2.45 -5.07
C ALA A 57 -11.05 -2.31 -3.97
N GLU A 58 -11.25 -3.37 -3.18
CA GLU A 58 -12.16 -3.37 -2.03
C GLU A 58 -11.74 -2.35 -0.97
N THR A 59 -10.45 -2.32 -0.63
CA THR A 59 -9.91 -1.37 0.35
C THR A 59 -10.08 0.07 -0.14
N ILE A 60 -9.77 0.36 -1.40
CA ILE A 60 -9.97 1.69 -2.02
C ILE A 60 -11.45 2.11 -1.95
N ALA A 61 -12.39 1.19 -2.15
CA ALA A 61 -13.82 1.48 -2.07
C ALA A 61 -14.27 1.83 -0.63
N GLN A 62 -13.59 1.31 0.39
CA GLN A 62 -13.89 1.57 1.80
C GLN A 62 -13.22 2.86 2.33
N THR A 63 -12.16 3.34 1.67
CA THR A 63 -11.47 4.57 2.10
C THR A 63 -12.35 5.82 1.98
N ARG A 64 -12.36 6.63 3.04
CA ARG A 64 -13.02 7.95 3.04
C ARG A 64 -12.14 9.00 2.34
N ARG A 65 -12.80 10.00 1.73
CA ARG A 65 -12.15 11.04 0.90
C ARG A 65 -12.53 12.46 1.36
N PRO A 66 -12.24 12.84 2.61
CA PRO A 66 -12.61 14.15 3.13
C PRO A 66 -11.90 15.26 2.35
N TYR A 67 -12.59 16.36 2.09
CA TYR A 67 -12.05 17.55 1.40
C TYR A 67 -11.44 17.25 0.01
N GLY A 68 -11.87 16.16 -0.64
CA GLY A 68 -11.31 15.72 -1.92
C GLY A 68 -9.90 15.14 -1.84
N ILE A 69 -9.39 14.85 -0.64
CA ILE A 69 -8.10 14.17 -0.45
C ILE A 69 -8.34 12.67 -0.64
N ASP A 70 -8.00 12.17 -1.82
CA ASP A 70 -8.20 10.78 -2.23
C ASP A 70 -6.91 10.08 -2.69
N HIS A 71 -5.75 10.68 -2.48
CA HIS A 71 -4.48 10.09 -2.86
C HIS A 71 -4.19 8.84 -2.03
N LEU A 72 -3.66 7.83 -2.71
CA LEU A 72 -3.29 6.54 -2.17
C LEU A 72 -1.83 6.23 -2.52
N ALA A 73 -1.19 5.36 -1.75
CA ALA A 73 0.08 4.73 -2.13
C ALA A 73 0.01 3.23 -1.87
N ALA A 74 0.68 2.42 -2.70
CA ALA A 74 0.72 0.97 -2.52
C ALA A 74 2.14 0.44 -2.61
N ALA A 75 2.43 -0.61 -1.85
CA ALA A 75 3.67 -1.36 -1.94
C ALA A 75 3.40 -2.86 -1.74
N ILE A 76 4.17 -3.70 -2.42
CA ILE A 76 4.13 -5.15 -2.31
C ILE A 76 5.55 -5.63 -2.02
N ALA A 77 5.68 -6.57 -1.10
CA ALA A 77 6.92 -7.28 -0.85
C ALA A 77 6.64 -8.77 -0.73
N CYS A 78 7.58 -9.61 -1.16
CA CYS A 78 7.59 -11.02 -0.85
C CYS A 78 8.92 -11.42 -0.19
N ALA A 79 8.83 -12.28 0.81
CA ALA A 79 9.97 -12.77 1.58
C ALA A 79 9.70 -14.19 2.05
N ARG A 80 10.75 -14.94 2.35
CA ARG A 80 10.60 -16.16 3.15
C ARG A 80 10.44 -15.77 4.62
N PRO A 81 9.75 -16.58 5.44
CA PRO A 81 9.62 -16.30 6.86
C PRO A 81 11.00 -16.18 7.55
N GLY A 82 11.31 -14.98 8.05
CA GLY A 82 12.58 -14.70 8.74
C GLY A 82 13.68 -14.11 7.88
N ASP A 83 13.49 -14.04 6.56
CA ASP A 83 14.50 -13.58 5.61
C ASP A 83 14.30 -12.11 5.20
N ALA A 84 15.30 -11.56 4.54
CA ALA A 84 15.16 -10.31 3.79
C ALA A 84 14.17 -10.46 2.61
N PRO A 85 13.57 -9.36 2.13
CA PRO A 85 12.68 -9.41 0.96
C PRO A 85 13.36 -10.01 -0.27
N LEU A 86 12.73 -11.01 -0.88
CA LEU A 86 13.13 -11.59 -2.16
C LEU A 86 12.86 -10.63 -3.32
N ALA A 87 11.71 -9.97 -3.27
CA ALA A 87 11.34 -8.91 -4.21
C ALA A 87 10.42 -7.91 -3.51
N SER A 88 10.46 -6.66 -3.96
CA SER A 88 9.51 -5.64 -3.56
C SER A 88 9.29 -4.61 -4.66
N ALA A 89 8.12 -3.98 -4.65
CA ALA A 89 7.76 -2.90 -5.53
C ALA A 89 6.90 -1.86 -4.80
N SER A 90 7.12 -0.59 -5.13
CA SER A 90 6.31 0.54 -4.68
C SER A 90 5.66 1.19 -5.90
N PHE A 91 4.36 1.45 -5.83
CA PHE A 91 3.56 1.93 -6.96
C PHE A 91 3.34 3.46 -6.93
N GLY A 92 4.07 4.17 -6.07
CA GLY A 92 3.99 5.62 -5.94
C GLY A 92 2.64 6.11 -5.41
N LEU A 93 2.41 7.42 -5.57
CA LEU A 93 1.13 8.06 -5.26
C LEU A 93 0.21 7.98 -6.47
N PHE A 94 -1.05 7.62 -6.23
CA PHE A 94 -2.08 7.54 -7.29
C PHE A 94 -3.46 7.90 -6.74
N ARG A 95 -4.40 8.23 -7.63
CA ARG A 95 -5.82 8.41 -7.27
C ARG A 95 -6.62 7.14 -7.57
N PRO A 96 -7.81 6.97 -6.98
CA PRO A 96 -8.68 5.83 -7.29
C PRO A 96 -8.96 5.67 -8.79
N THR A 97 -9.10 6.77 -9.53
CA THR A 97 -9.29 6.74 -10.98
C THR A 97 -8.10 6.13 -11.73
N ASP A 98 -6.88 6.38 -11.26
CA ASP A 98 -5.66 5.82 -11.85
C ASP A 98 -5.49 4.33 -11.54
N PHE A 99 -6.12 3.84 -10.46
CA PHE A 99 -6.11 2.43 -10.15
C PHE A 99 -6.90 1.61 -11.18
N TYR A 100 -8.07 2.10 -11.60
CA TYR A 100 -8.97 1.37 -12.51
C TYR A 100 -8.74 1.64 -13.99
N ARG A 101 -7.90 2.62 -14.36
CA ARG A 101 -7.59 2.88 -15.78
C ARG A 101 -6.84 1.71 -16.39
N GLN A 102 -6.99 1.52 -17.70
CA GLN A 102 -6.16 0.58 -18.46
C GLN A 102 -4.67 0.98 -18.37
N GLY A 103 -3.79 0.02 -18.07
CA GLY A 103 -2.39 0.28 -17.75
C GLY A 103 -2.20 1.05 -16.43
N GLY A 104 -3.20 0.98 -15.54
CA GLY A 104 -3.22 1.65 -14.25
C GLY A 104 -2.43 0.93 -13.16
N THR A 105 -2.60 1.41 -11.93
CA THR A 105 -1.95 0.80 -10.76
C THR A 105 -2.39 -0.65 -10.56
N ARG A 106 -3.65 -0.99 -10.84
CA ARG A 106 -4.15 -2.37 -10.77
C ARG A 106 -3.36 -3.31 -11.68
N ASP A 107 -3.17 -2.92 -12.94
CA ASP A 107 -2.45 -3.71 -13.93
C ASP A 107 -0.96 -3.81 -13.56
N SER A 108 -0.39 -2.74 -13.03
CA SER A 108 1.01 -2.72 -12.56
C SER A 108 1.24 -3.68 -11.38
N ILE A 109 0.29 -3.73 -10.44
CA ILE A 109 0.30 -4.66 -9.31
C ILE A 109 0.25 -6.11 -9.80
N PHE A 110 -0.72 -6.40 -10.67
CA PHE A 110 -0.89 -7.74 -11.22
C PHE A 110 0.37 -8.18 -11.99
N HIS A 111 0.87 -7.30 -12.86
CA HIS A 111 2.08 -7.55 -13.66
C HIS A 111 3.31 -7.82 -12.80
N PHE A 112 3.51 -7.05 -11.72
CA PHE A 112 4.62 -7.29 -10.80
C PHE A 112 4.62 -8.70 -10.24
N VAL A 113 3.46 -9.20 -9.78
CA VAL A 113 3.34 -10.54 -9.20
C VAL A 113 3.50 -11.62 -10.27
N GLU A 114 2.94 -11.42 -11.46
CA GLU A 114 3.04 -12.38 -12.58
C GLU A 114 4.47 -12.53 -13.12
N CYS A 115 5.26 -11.45 -13.08
CA CYS A 115 6.64 -11.45 -13.54
C CYS A 115 7.65 -12.06 -12.55
N LEU A 116 7.24 -12.39 -11.33
CA LEU A 116 8.13 -13.08 -10.40
C LEU A 116 8.51 -14.46 -10.95
N ASP A 117 9.77 -14.83 -10.77
CA ASP A 117 10.26 -16.15 -11.19
C ASP A 117 9.78 -17.24 -10.20
N PRO A 118 8.91 -18.17 -10.62
CA PRO A 118 8.47 -19.25 -9.73
C PRO A 118 9.61 -20.17 -9.29
N GLY A 119 10.67 -20.29 -10.09
CA GLY A 119 11.86 -21.07 -9.76
C GLY A 119 12.60 -20.47 -8.57
N ALA A 120 12.93 -19.18 -8.63
CA ALA A 120 13.54 -18.44 -7.53
C ALA A 120 12.71 -18.49 -6.23
N LEU A 121 11.38 -18.39 -6.35
CA LEU A 121 10.48 -18.49 -5.19
C LEU A 121 10.44 -19.90 -4.59
N SER A 122 10.63 -20.95 -5.41
CA SER A 122 10.57 -22.35 -4.97
C SER A 122 11.91 -22.96 -4.57
N ALA A 123 13.03 -22.25 -4.79
CA ALA A 123 14.39 -22.81 -4.76
C ALA A 123 14.81 -23.50 -3.44
N GLU A 124 14.13 -23.22 -2.33
CA GLU A 124 14.44 -23.78 -1.01
C GLU A 124 13.28 -24.60 -0.41
N GLY A 125 12.28 -24.96 -1.21
CA GLY A 125 11.13 -25.78 -0.77
C GLY A 125 10.26 -25.12 0.31
N GLY A 126 10.56 -23.86 0.65
CA GLY A 126 9.97 -23.12 1.75
C GLY A 126 8.68 -22.40 1.38
N GLN A 127 8.01 -21.88 2.40
CA GLN A 127 6.85 -21.01 2.25
C GLN A 127 7.31 -19.61 1.82
N VAL A 128 6.51 -18.94 0.99
CA VAL A 128 6.76 -17.53 0.63
C VAL A 128 5.61 -16.68 1.15
N ARG A 129 5.94 -15.66 1.93
CA ARG A 129 4.98 -14.66 2.41
C ARG A 129 4.97 -13.47 1.47
N PHE A 130 3.79 -13.07 1.05
CA PHE A 130 3.53 -11.82 0.36
C PHE A 130 2.83 -10.87 1.32
N ALA A 131 3.31 -9.63 1.38
CA ALA A 131 2.71 -8.56 2.15
C ALA A 131 2.40 -7.40 1.20
N VAL A 132 1.20 -6.86 1.33
CA VAL A 132 0.74 -5.69 0.58
C VAL A 132 0.33 -4.63 1.58
N ALA A 133 0.81 -3.42 1.34
CA ALA A 133 0.44 -2.22 2.07
C ALA A 133 -0.27 -1.25 1.12
N LEU A 134 -1.42 -0.76 1.52
CA LEU A 134 -2.15 0.33 0.86
C LEU A 134 -2.34 1.46 1.87
N PHE A 135 -1.90 2.65 1.52
CA PHE A 135 -1.93 3.82 2.37
C PHE A 135 -2.90 4.87 1.84
N SER A 136 -3.76 5.42 2.69
CA SER A 136 -4.77 6.44 2.35
C SER A 136 -4.46 7.79 3.01
N TRP A 137 -4.18 8.80 2.19
CA TRP A 137 -4.03 10.18 2.66
C TRP A 137 -5.35 10.79 3.13
N GLY A 138 -6.48 10.34 2.59
CA GLY A 138 -7.80 10.79 3.00
C GLY A 138 -8.11 10.41 4.45
N GLU A 139 -7.66 9.25 4.90
CA GLU A 139 -7.88 8.82 6.28
C GLU A 139 -6.96 9.53 7.27
N VAL A 140 -5.72 9.83 6.89
CA VAL A 140 -4.85 10.70 7.69
C VAL A 140 -5.47 12.09 7.81
N ALA A 141 -5.92 12.67 6.70
CA ALA A 141 -6.59 13.96 6.74
C ALA A 141 -7.80 13.93 7.68
N ARG A 142 -8.66 12.91 7.58
CA ARG A 142 -9.81 12.72 8.48
C ARG A 142 -9.38 12.72 9.95
N ALA A 143 -8.39 11.92 10.30
CA ALA A 143 -7.93 11.77 11.68
C ALA A 143 -7.37 13.09 12.25
N MET A 144 -6.77 13.92 11.42
CA MET A 144 -6.30 15.24 11.83
C MET A 144 -7.47 16.19 12.15
N PHE A 145 -8.50 16.21 11.30
CA PHE A 145 -9.67 17.08 11.53
C PHE A 145 -10.59 16.58 12.65
N GLU A 146 -10.64 15.27 12.91
CA GLU A 146 -11.36 14.70 14.06
C GLU A 146 -10.69 15.03 15.41
N LYS A 147 -9.38 15.36 15.43
CA LYS A 147 -8.67 15.81 16.65
C LYS A 147 -8.88 17.29 16.97
N GLU A 148 -9.36 18.09 16.02
CA GLU A 148 -9.56 19.55 16.18
C GLU A 148 -10.98 19.95 16.62
N GLY A 149 -11.96 19.03 16.56
CA GLY A 149 -13.36 19.25 16.95
C GLY A 149 -13.71 18.63 18.28
#